data_AF-A0A511H3W4-F1
#
_entry.id   AF-A0A511H3W4-F1
#
_cell.length_a   1.000
_cell.length_b   1.000
_cell.length_c   1.000
_cell.angle_alpha   90.00
_cell.angle_beta   90.00
_cell.angle_gamma   90.00
#
_symmetry.space_group_name_H-M   'P 1'
#
loop_
_entity.id
_entity.type
_entity.pdbx_description
1 polymer ?
#
loop_
_entity_poly.entity_id
_entity_poly.type
_entity_poly.pdbx_seq_one_letter_code
_entity_poly.pdbx_strand_id
1 'polypeptide(L)'
;MKKYFVVLVWMLGIGIYSINYSSAEAAENFTYDLEKGGAQSGSIEMPDGENIILTVEEIPDRLPQNSIKSSFRTFENIQNKSYLIKGSQALIWNASFKIKVHNKLITKATEPKASSPTGRVYYSKLKLFNTKKKASLFFKIDQWIGGVRAVQLVSTIQGSQLVITHN
;
A
#
# COMPACT_ATOMS: atom_id res chain seq x y z
N MET A 1 -23.42 -42.49 55.15
CA MET A 1 -24.00 -43.00 53.89
C MET A 1 -23.62 -42.05 52.77
N LYS A 2 -23.20 -42.57 51.61
CA LYS A 2 -22.92 -41.81 50.38
C LYS A 2 -24.14 -40.96 49.99
N LYS A 3 -23.93 -39.83 49.30
CA LYS A 3 -24.49 -39.53 47.96
C LYS A 3 -24.28 -38.04 47.52
N TYR A 4 -23.43 -37.90 46.50
CA TYR A 4 -23.44 -37.03 45.32
C TYR A 4 -23.53 -35.48 45.41
N PHE A 5 -22.46 -34.87 44.89
CA PHE A 5 -22.39 -33.57 44.21
C PHE A 5 -23.57 -33.35 43.24
N VAL A 6 -24.16 -32.15 43.26
CA VAL A 6 -24.57 -31.41 42.06
C VAL A 6 -24.42 -29.91 42.33
N VAL A 7 -23.39 -29.30 41.75
CA VAL A 7 -23.29 -27.85 41.58
C VAL A 7 -24.05 -27.53 40.30
N LEU A 8 -25.14 -26.76 40.40
CA LEU A 8 -25.89 -26.32 39.22
C LEU A 8 -25.51 -24.87 38.91
N VAL A 9 -24.75 -24.75 37.83
CA VAL A 9 -24.24 -23.52 37.23
C VAL A 9 -25.41 -22.71 36.64
N TRP A 10 -25.55 -21.45 37.06
CA TRP A 10 -26.26 -20.42 36.31
C TRP A 10 -25.35 -19.19 36.21
N MET A 11 -24.36 -19.27 35.31
CA MET A 11 -23.72 -18.06 34.80
C MET A 11 -24.62 -17.47 33.71
N LEU A 12 -25.41 -16.47 34.08
CA LEU A 12 -25.99 -15.54 33.13
C LEU A 12 -24.85 -14.74 32.51
N GLY A 13 -24.44 -15.17 31.31
CA GLY A 13 -23.52 -14.46 30.46
C GLY A 13 -24.15 -13.15 29.98
N ILE A 14 -23.83 -12.05 30.65
CA ILE A 14 -23.92 -10.71 30.06
C ILE A 14 -22.50 -10.38 29.61
N GLY A 15 -22.11 -10.99 28.49
CA GLY A 15 -20.96 -10.54 27.72
C GLY A 15 -21.32 -9.20 27.12
N ILE A 16 -20.73 -8.13 27.66
CA ILE A 16 -20.72 -6.81 27.03
C ILE A 16 -19.95 -6.98 25.73
N TYR A 17 -20.66 -7.23 24.63
CA TYR A 17 -20.10 -7.14 23.30
C TYR A 17 -19.70 -5.68 23.09
N SER A 18 -18.43 -5.38 23.34
CA SER A 18 -17.79 -4.21 22.75
C SER A 18 -17.87 -4.40 21.23
N ILE A 19 -18.83 -3.72 20.61
CA ILE A 19 -18.98 -3.64 19.17
C ILE A 19 -17.85 -2.74 18.66
N ASN A 20 -16.63 -3.29 18.66
CA ASN A 20 -15.57 -2.77 17.83
C ASN A 20 -16.00 -3.06 16.40
N TYR A 21 -16.68 -2.10 15.76
CA TYR A 21 -16.67 -1.98 14.30
C TYR A 21 -15.23 -1.67 13.87
N SER A 22 -14.36 -2.67 13.98
CA SER A 22 -13.23 -2.79 13.09
C SER A 22 -13.84 -3.20 11.76
N SER A 23 -14.10 -2.21 10.90
CA SER A 23 -14.08 -2.48 9.46
C SER A 23 -12.66 -2.95 9.16
N ALA A 24 -12.45 -4.25 9.34
CA ALA A 24 -11.43 -5.02 8.67
C ALA A 24 -12.08 -5.47 7.35
N GLU A 25 -12.39 -4.52 6.48
CA GLU A 25 -12.30 -4.82 5.06
C GLU A 25 -10.84 -5.16 4.84
N ALA A 26 -10.58 -6.43 4.54
CA ALA A 26 -9.27 -6.89 4.14
C ALA A 26 -8.89 -6.10 2.88
N ALA A 27 -8.20 -4.98 3.05
CA ALA A 27 -7.47 -4.35 1.98
C ALA A 27 -6.49 -5.42 1.50
N GLU A 28 -6.81 -6.08 0.38
CA GLU A 28 -5.88 -7.01 -0.23
C GLU A 28 -4.62 -6.21 -0.55
N ASN A 29 -3.46 -6.71 -0.10
CA ASN A 29 -2.21 -5.97 -0.14
C ASN A 29 -1.30 -6.60 -1.19
N PHE A 30 -0.65 -5.76 -2.01
CA PHE A 30 0.43 -6.21 -2.87
C PHE A 30 1.77 -6.03 -2.15
N THR A 31 2.52 -7.12 -1.99
CA THR A 31 3.85 -7.07 -1.36
C THR A 31 4.92 -7.19 -2.44
N TYR A 32 5.73 -6.15 -2.58
CA TYR A 32 6.89 -6.16 -3.46
C TYR A 32 8.05 -6.91 -2.80
N ASP A 33 8.56 -7.92 -3.51
CA ASP A 33 9.73 -8.67 -3.09
C ASP A 33 11.01 -7.93 -3.50
N LEU A 34 11.66 -7.38 -2.49
CA LEU A 34 12.87 -6.59 -2.62
C LEU A 34 14.09 -7.43 -3.05
N GLU A 35 14.12 -8.74 -2.77
CA GLU A 35 15.21 -9.64 -3.16
C GLU A 35 15.16 -10.01 -4.64
N LYS A 36 13.95 -10.26 -5.15
CA LYS A 36 13.72 -10.53 -6.57
C LYS A 36 14.01 -9.29 -7.43
N GLY A 37 13.70 -8.10 -6.92
CA GLY A 37 13.93 -6.84 -7.61
C GLY A 37 13.12 -6.65 -8.89
N GLY A 38 13.45 -5.61 -9.66
CA GLY A 38 12.87 -5.34 -10.98
C GLY A 38 11.45 -4.76 -10.94
N ALA A 39 10.70 -4.94 -12.03
CA ALA A 39 9.29 -4.56 -12.08
C ALA A 39 8.43 -5.72 -11.59
N GLN A 40 7.53 -5.47 -10.65
CA GLN A 40 6.59 -6.47 -10.15
C GLN A 40 5.20 -5.87 -10.03
N SER A 41 4.20 -6.68 -10.38
CA SER A 41 2.79 -6.29 -10.36
C SER A 41 1.95 -7.35 -9.66
N GLY A 42 0.86 -6.91 -9.04
CA GLY A 42 -0.19 -7.76 -8.50
C GLY A 42 -1.56 -7.23 -8.86
N SER A 43 -2.55 -8.11 -8.90
CA SER A 43 -3.96 -7.78 -9.08
C SER A 43 -4.71 -8.08 -7.78
N ILE A 44 -5.64 -7.21 -7.45
CA ILE A 44 -6.57 -7.33 -6.33
C ILE A 44 -7.97 -7.33 -6.93
N GLU A 45 -8.74 -8.36 -6.65
CA GLU A 45 -10.11 -8.47 -7.16
C GLU A 45 -11.05 -7.71 -6.25
N MET A 46 -11.84 -6.80 -6.82
CA MET A 46 -12.83 -6.02 -6.10
C MET A 46 -14.16 -6.78 -6.01
N PRO A 47 -15.00 -6.48 -5.00
CA PRO A 47 -16.33 -7.07 -4.88
C PRO A 47 -17.24 -6.82 -6.09
N ASP A 48 -16.98 -5.79 -6.89
CA ASP A 48 -17.70 -5.47 -8.13
C ASP A 48 -17.17 -6.23 -9.37
N GLY A 49 -16.18 -7.12 -9.19
CA GLY A 49 -15.55 -7.91 -10.25
C GLY A 49 -14.49 -7.15 -11.05
N GLU A 50 -14.24 -5.87 -10.75
CA GLU A 50 -13.12 -5.15 -11.33
C GLU A 50 -11.80 -5.49 -10.64
N ASN A 51 -10.68 -5.28 -11.33
CA ASN A 51 -9.36 -5.54 -10.79
C ASN A 51 -8.60 -4.25 -10.55
N ILE A 52 -7.98 -4.14 -9.37
CA ILE A 52 -6.99 -3.11 -9.09
C ILE A 52 -5.60 -3.69 -9.33
N ILE A 53 -4.89 -3.07 -10.27
CA ILE A 53 -3.53 -3.45 -10.62
C ILE A 53 -2.58 -2.53 -9.87
N LEU A 54 -1.73 -3.12 -9.04
CA LEU A 54 -0.65 -2.42 -8.35
C LEU A 54 0.68 -2.83 -8.97
N THR A 55 1.58 -1.88 -9.18
CA THR A 55 2.89 -2.13 -9.80
C THR A 55 3.97 -1.31 -9.11
N VAL A 56 5.12 -1.94 -8.88
CA VAL A 56 6.33 -1.31 -8.38
C VAL A 56 7.45 -1.52 -9.38
N GLU A 57 8.12 -0.43 -9.73
CA GLU A 57 9.28 -0.44 -10.63
C GLU A 57 10.48 0.22 -9.96
N GLU A 58 11.65 -0.40 -10.06
CA GLU A 58 12.91 0.23 -9.65
C GLU A 58 13.32 1.32 -10.64
N ILE A 59 13.61 2.51 -10.13
CA ILE A 59 14.23 3.59 -10.90
C ILE A 59 15.72 3.58 -10.57
N PRO A 60 16.61 3.29 -11.53
CA PRO A 60 18.03 3.44 -11.29
C PRO A 60 18.33 4.91 -10.96
N ASP A 61 18.97 5.15 -9.81
CA ASP A 61 19.56 6.46 -9.55
C ASP A 61 20.56 6.72 -10.69
N ARG A 62 20.46 7.89 -11.34
CA ARG A 62 21.44 8.28 -12.39
C ARG A 62 22.83 8.17 -11.78
N LEU A 63 23.59 7.14 -12.17
CA LEU A 63 24.97 7.01 -11.77
C LEU A 63 25.69 8.29 -12.22
N PRO A 64 26.44 8.99 -11.35
CA PRO A 64 27.35 10.01 -11.82
C PRO A 64 28.30 9.35 -12.83
N GLN A 65 28.42 9.97 -14.00
CA GLN A 65 29.06 9.48 -15.22
C GLN A 65 30.55 9.09 -15.08
N ASN A 66 31.12 9.21 -13.87
CA ASN A 66 32.51 8.90 -13.52
C ASN A 66 32.70 7.68 -12.60
N SER A 67 31.67 6.87 -12.36
CA SER A 67 31.79 5.66 -11.52
C SER A 67 31.86 4.37 -12.33
N ILE A 68 32.74 4.30 -13.33
CA ILE A 68 33.17 3.03 -13.93
C ILE A 68 34.29 2.45 -13.05
N LYS A 69 33.92 1.86 -11.90
CA LYS A 69 34.74 0.84 -11.24
C LYS A 69 33.83 -0.14 -10.51
N SER A 70 33.77 -1.34 -11.09
CA SER A 70 33.64 -2.65 -10.44
C SER A 70 32.98 -2.67 -9.06
N SER A 71 31.82 -3.30 -8.96
CA SER A 71 31.47 -4.01 -7.73
C SER A 71 30.25 -4.91 -7.95
N PHE A 72 30.48 -6.19 -7.69
CA PHE A 72 29.55 -7.23 -7.30
C PHE A 72 28.14 -6.73 -6.94
N ARG A 73 27.12 -7.42 -7.46
CA ARG A 73 25.74 -7.35 -6.99
C ARG A 73 25.66 -7.94 -5.58
N THR A 74 26.24 -7.27 -4.59
CA THR A 74 26.04 -7.60 -3.19
C THR A 74 24.63 -7.17 -2.83
N PHE A 75 23.89 -8.08 -2.21
CA PHE A 75 22.49 -7.97 -1.81
C PHE A 75 22.18 -6.79 -0.85
N GLU A 76 23.16 -5.94 -0.52
CA GLU A 76 22.98 -4.70 0.26
C GLU A 76 22.36 -3.54 -0.54
N ASN A 77 22.39 -3.61 -1.88
CA ASN A 77 21.88 -2.54 -2.75
C ASN A 77 20.35 -2.38 -2.74
N ILE A 78 19.63 -3.27 -2.07
CA ILE A 78 18.17 -3.30 -2.01
C ILE A 78 17.57 -2.15 -1.19
N GLN A 79 18.37 -1.41 -0.41
CA GLN A 79 17.83 -0.42 0.52
C GLN A 79 17.96 1.04 0.09
N ASN A 80 18.79 1.34 -0.92
CA ASN A 80 19.16 2.71 -1.27
C ASN A 80 18.81 3.03 -2.73
N LYS A 81 17.52 3.00 -3.06
CA LYS A 81 17.03 3.17 -4.44
C LYS A 81 15.76 4.00 -4.50
N SER A 82 15.43 4.44 -5.70
CA SER A 82 14.17 5.09 -6.02
C SER A 82 13.19 4.05 -6.60
N TYR A 83 11.93 4.12 -6.19
CA TYR A 83 10.86 3.24 -6.66
C TYR A 83 9.72 4.07 -7.24
N LEU A 84 9.15 3.63 -8.35
CA LEU A 84 7.90 4.14 -8.91
C LEU A 84 6.77 3.23 -8.48
N ILE A 85 5.82 3.79 -7.73
CA ILE A 85 4.62 3.10 -7.28
C ILE A 85 3.49 3.49 -8.23
N LYS A 86 2.81 2.51 -8.81
CA LYS A 86 1.66 2.70 -9.70
C LYS A 86 0.47 1.90 -9.17
N GLY A 87 -0.71 2.47 -9.34
CA GLY A 87 -1.97 1.80 -9.14
C GLY A 87 -2.93 2.21 -10.25
N SER A 88 -3.83 1.30 -10.61
CA SER A 88 -4.90 1.59 -11.55
C SER A 88 -6.10 0.70 -11.30
N GLN A 89 -7.29 1.28 -11.49
CA GLN A 89 -8.53 0.55 -11.64
C GLN A 89 -9.13 0.91 -13.01
N ALA A 90 -9.48 -0.11 -13.77
CA ALA A 90 -9.98 0.06 -15.15
C ALA A 90 -11.14 1.06 -15.17
N LEU A 91 -11.13 2.01 -16.12
CA LEU A 91 -12.14 3.05 -16.31
C LEU A 91 -12.34 4.04 -15.14
N ILE A 92 -11.85 3.75 -13.93
CA ILE A 92 -12.04 4.61 -12.75
C ILE A 92 -10.84 5.54 -12.56
N TRP A 93 -9.62 5.00 -12.41
CA TRP A 93 -8.46 5.82 -12.06
C TRP A 93 -7.11 5.21 -12.44
N ASN A 94 -6.13 6.09 -12.61
CA ASN A 94 -4.71 5.75 -12.68
C ASN A 94 -3.93 6.69 -11.78
N ALA A 95 -3.02 6.18 -10.97
CA ALA A 95 -2.19 7.01 -10.11
C ALA A 95 -0.77 6.46 -9.97
N SER A 96 0.17 7.37 -9.73
CA SER A 96 1.56 7.00 -9.47
C SER A 96 2.27 8.05 -8.62
N PHE A 97 3.29 7.62 -7.90
CA PHE A 97 4.25 8.51 -7.25
C PHE A 97 5.59 7.81 -7.09
N LYS A 98 6.64 8.60 -6.90
CA LYS A 98 7.99 8.08 -6.64
C LYS A 98 8.32 8.15 -5.16
N ILE A 99 9.04 7.15 -4.68
CA ILE A 99 9.67 7.16 -3.36
C ILE A 99 11.18 6.95 -3.49
N LYS A 100 11.96 7.60 -2.63
CA LYS A 100 13.38 7.27 -2.43
C LYS A 100 13.54 6.57 -1.10
N VAL A 101 14.02 5.34 -1.12
CA VAL A 101 14.33 4.56 0.08
C VAL A 101 15.81 4.66 0.35
N HIS A 102 16.17 4.86 1.62
CA HIS A 102 17.52 4.77 2.13
C HIS A 102 17.48 4.16 3.53
N ASN A 103 18.29 3.13 3.80
CA ASN A 103 18.34 2.45 5.10
C ASN A 103 16.95 2.08 5.66
N LYS A 104 16.13 1.43 4.83
CA LYS A 104 14.74 1.04 5.16
C LYS A 104 13.82 2.20 5.53
N LEU A 105 14.12 3.43 5.12
CA LEU A 105 13.29 4.61 5.32
C LEU A 105 12.99 5.30 3.99
N ILE A 106 11.75 5.73 3.80
CA ILE A 106 11.33 6.62 2.72
C ILE A 106 11.85 8.01 3.05
N THR A 107 12.94 8.41 2.40
CA THR A 107 13.57 9.72 2.59
C THR A 107 12.88 10.82 1.79
N LYS A 108 12.25 10.47 0.66
CA LYS A 108 11.50 11.39 -0.19
C LYS A 108 10.30 10.68 -0.81
N ALA A 109 9.23 11.43 -1.00
CA ALA A 109 8.09 11.06 -1.83
C ALA A 109 7.81 12.22 -2.79
N THR A 110 7.81 11.96 -4.10
CA THR A 110 7.78 13.01 -5.13
C THR A 110 6.96 12.59 -6.36
N GLU A 111 6.76 13.54 -7.27
CA GLU A 111 6.09 13.35 -8.56
C GLU A 111 4.71 12.66 -8.48
N PRO A 112 3.77 13.17 -7.65
CA PRO A 112 2.44 12.62 -7.64
C PRO A 112 1.74 12.86 -8.97
N LYS A 113 1.14 11.81 -9.52
CA LYS A 113 0.27 11.86 -10.69
C LYS A 113 -0.99 11.08 -10.39
N ALA A 114 -2.14 11.64 -10.72
CA ALA A 114 -3.41 10.97 -10.66
C ALA A 114 -4.27 11.45 -11.84
N SER A 115 -4.98 10.52 -12.47
CA SER A 115 -5.92 10.79 -13.55
C SER A 115 -7.10 9.84 -13.48
N SER A 116 -8.19 10.21 -14.15
CA SER A 116 -9.37 9.37 -14.31
C SER A 116 -9.76 9.35 -15.78
N PRO A 117 -9.99 8.17 -16.39
CA PRO A 117 -10.47 8.09 -17.77
C PRO A 117 -11.90 8.63 -17.96
N THR A 118 -12.74 8.57 -16.93
CA THR A 118 -14.19 8.87 -16.98
C THR A 118 -14.59 10.06 -16.11
N GLY A 119 -13.62 10.88 -15.72
CA GLY A 119 -13.86 11.99 -14.80
C GLY A 119 -12.65 12.90 -14.63
N ARG A 120 -12.73 13.76 -13.63
CA ARG A 120 -11.70 14.75 -13.32
C ARG A 120 -11.11 14.53 -11.93
N VAL A 121 -9.79 14.49 -11.84
CA VAL A 121 -9.10 14.65 -10.55
C VAL A 121 -9.09 16.13 -10.19
N TYR A 122 -9.80 16.49 -9.11
CA TYR A 122 -9.90 17.88 -8.64
C TYR A 122 -9.12 18.14 -7.35
N TYR A 123 -8.64 17.08 -6.70
CA TYR A 123 -7.79 17.15 -5.52
C TYR A 123 -6.73 16.06 -5.57
N SER A 124 -5.49 16.39 -5.23
CA SER A 124 -4.39 15.41 -5.10
C SER A 124 -3.38 15.91 -4.08
N LYS A 125 -2.95 15.00 -3.19
CA LYS A 125 -1.98 15.30 -2.14
C LYS A 125 -1.10 14.09 -1.86
N LEU A 126 0.21 14.28 -2.06
CA LEU A 126 1.23 13.34 -1.62
C LEU A 126 1.72 13.70 -0.22
N LYS A 127 1.77 12.71 0.66
CA LYS A 127 2.25 12.85 2.03
C LYS A 127 3.30 11.81 2.35
N LEU A 128 4.45 12.26 2.83
CA LEU A 128 5.40 11.43 3.56
C LEU A 128 5.10 11.54 5.05
N PHE A 129 4.96 10.41 5.75
CA PHE A 129 4.67 10.40 7.18
C PHE A 129 5.96 10.60 7.99
N ASN A 130 5.83 11.18 9.19
CA ASN A 130 6.98 11.54 10.05
C ASN A 130 7.88 10.35 10.39
N THR A 131 7.30 9.15 10.51
CA THR A 131 8.05 7.90 10.76
C THR A 131 8.96 7.51 9.60
N LYS A 132 8.79 8.13 8.41
CA LYS A 132 9.46 7.79 7.15
C LYS A 132 9.30 6.34 6.74
N LYS A 133 8.34 5.61 7.31
CA LYS A 133 8.00 4.23 6.91
C LYS A 133 6.85 4.18 5.92
N LYS A 134 6.12 5.28 5.74
CA LYS A 134 4.89 5.33 4.95
C LYS A 134 4.84 6.59 4.09
N ALA A 135 4.47 6.42 2.83
CA ALA A 135 4.09 7.51 1.95
C ALA A 135 2.71 7.21 1.35
N SER A 136 1.93 8.25 1.08
CA SER A 136 0.58 8.08 0.56
C SER A 136 0.20 9.20 -0.40
N LEU A 137 -0.32 8.82 -1.54
CA LEU A 137 -0.98 9.69 -2.50
C LEU A 137 -2.49 9.56 -2.31
N PHE A 138 -3.11 10.62 -1.79
CA PHE A 138 -4.56 10.73 -1.67
C PHE A 138 -5.10 11.67 -2.74
N PHE A 139 -6.16 11.28 -3.43
CA PHE A 139 -6.78 12.07 -4.49
C PHE A 139 -8.28 11.87 -4.54
N LYS A 140 -8.98 12.87 -5.08
CA LYS A 140 -10.43 12.81 -5.28
C LYS A 140 -10.76 12.99 -6.75
N ILE A 141 -11.71 12.18 -7.20
CA ILE A 141 -12.17 12.10 -8.57
C ILE A 141 -13.65 12.48 -8.57
N ASP A 142 -14.01 13.39 -9.46
CA ASP A 142 -15.40 13.64 -9.81
C ASP A 142 -15.69 12.88 -11.12
N GLN A 143 -16.37 11.74 -11.01
CA GLN A 143 -16.71 10.91 -12.17
C GLN A 143 -17.99 11.41 -12.83
N TRP A 144 -18.03 11.39 -14.16
CA TRP A 144 -19.25 11.72 -14.90
C TRP A 144 -20.40 10.77 -14.56
N ILE A 145 -20.07 9.53 -14.22
CA ILE A 145 -21.00 8.50 -13.77
C ILE A 145 -20.42 7.87 -12.50
N GLY A 146 -21.18 7.84 -11.40
CA GLY A 146 -20.73 7.25 -10.13
C GLY A 146 -20.28 8.26 -9.07
N GLY A 147 -20.33 9.57 -9.36
CA GLY A 147 -20.14 10.63 -8.38
C GLY A 147 -18.70 10.82 -7.91
N VAL A 148 -18.55 11.38 -6.71
CA VAL A 148 -17.24 11.69 -6.14
C VAL A 148 -16.66 10.45 -5.47
N ARG A 149 -15.46 10.05 -5.90
CA ARG A 149 -14.66 9.01 -5.27
C ARG A 149 -13.41 9.60 -4.63
N ALA A 150 -13.04 9.07 -3.47
CA ALA A 150 -11.78 9.36 -2.81
C ALA A 150 -10.93 8.08 -2.86
N VAL A 151 -9.68 8.22 -3.29
CA VAL A 151 -8.76 7.08 -3.43
C VAL A 151 -7.44 7.43 -2.74
N GLN A 152 -6.85 6.43 -2.11
CA GLN A 152 -5.58 6.53 -1.42
C GLN A 152 -4.65 5.41 -1.85
N LEU A 153 -3.61 5.73 -2.62
CA LEU A 153 -2.51 4.80 -2.91
C LEU A 153 -1.41 4.95 -1.86
N VAL A 154 -0.97 3.85 -1.27
CA VAL A 154 -0.07 3.84 -0.11
C VAL A 154 1.13 2.94 -0.37
N SER A 155 2.31 3.39 0.02
CA SER A 155 3.49 2.54 0.15
C SER A 155 4.00 2.54 1.59
N THR A 156 4.29 1.35 2.10
CA THR A 156 4.74 1.13 3.48
C THR A 156 5.94 0.20 3.53
N ILE A 157 7.00 0.57 4.24
CA ILE A 157 8.14 -0.30 4.52
C ILE A 157 7.80 -1.13 5.76
N GLN A 158 7.75 -2.45 5.60
CA GLN A 158 7.56 -3.42 6.69
C GLN A 158 8.73 -4.41 6.67
N GLY A 159 9.60 -4.36 7.69
CA GLY A 159 10.81 -5.19 7.72
C GLY A 159 11.72 -4.94 6.51
N SER A 160 11.87 -5.97 5.67
CA SER A 160 12.63 -5.96 4.40
C SER A 160 11.72 -5.92 3.16
N GLN A 161 10.44 -5.58 3.31
CA GLN A 161 9.46 -5.56 2.23
C GLN A 161 8.88 -4.16 2.01
N LEU A 162 8.46 -3.91 0.77
CA LEU A 162 7.68 -2.73 0.41
C LEU A 162 6.24 -3.17 0.11
N VAL A 163 5.32 -2.80 0.98
CA VAL A 163 3.90 -3.16 0.90
C VAL A 163 3.13 -2.02 0.28
N ILE A 164 2.38 -2.30 -0.79
CA ILE A 164 1.52 -1.36 -1.49
C ILE A 164 0.07 -1.71 -1.21
N THR A 165 -0.69 -0.70 -0.80
CA THR A 165 -2.12 -0.84 -0.51
C THR A 165 -2.88 0.28 -1.20
N HIS A 166 -4.17 0.08 -1.39
CA HIS A 166 -5.07 1.11 -1.85
C HIS A 166 -6.31 1.12 -0.94
N ASN A 167 -6.91 2.29 -0.73
CA ASN A 167 -8.19 2.48 -0.04
C ASN A 167 -9.03 3.52 -0.78
#